data_AF-A0A7C1FVQ5-F1
#
_entry.id   AF-A0A7C1FVQ5-F1
#
_cell.length_a   1.000
_cell.length_b   1.000
_cell.length_c   1.000
_cell.angle_alpha   90.00
_cell.angle_beta   90.00
_cell.angle_gamma   90.00
#
_symmetry.space_group_name_H-M   'P 1'
#
loop_
_entity.id
_entity.type
_entity.pdbx_description
1 polymer ?
#
loop_
_entity_poly.entity_id
_entity_poly.type
_entity_poly.pdbx_seq_one_letter_code
_entity_poly.pdbx_strand_id
1 'polypeptide(L)'
;MHFPKNVRVPTLLCVLIAALLAALPTWANGNGVTVYLGPLPNVTNWGPESAKGEAYVNIGEGLVKLGVTGMKPLTGERYQAWLATPNLAEMVPLFTFDVDDTGAAYVEKTDLDLTVAEYRYFVITVEPDPDPDPAPDARRALAGVLPNTQVVAPGSPSGPTPIPGATPPASLPETGAPIADRYVQGGSALGALIVAGAVISIWLMLFHRRERRGNGKEGGA
;
A
#
# COMPACT_ATOMS: atom_id res chain seq x y z
N MET A 1 -34.84 -13.01 -42.32
CA MET A 1 -34.01 -12.50 -41.22
C MET A 1 -34.53 -13.05 -39.91
N HIS A 2 -33.81 -13.96 -39.26
CA HIS A 2 -34.18 -14.54 -37.97
C HIS A 2 -32.92 -14.59 -37.11
N PHE A 3 -32.84 -13.72 -36.11
CA PHE A 3 -31.74 -13.70 -35.14
C PHE A 3 -31.88 -14.89 -34.18
N PRO A 4 -30.81 -15.66 -33.91
CA PRO A 4 -30.87 -16.77 -32.94
C PRO A 4 -30.98 -16.26 -31.49
N LYS A 5 -31.90 -16.86 -30.74
CA LYS A 5 -32.43 -16.43 -29.43
C LYS A 5 -31.66 -16.91 -28.18
N ASN A 6 -30.40 -17.35 -28.31
CA ASN A 6 -29.77 -18.15 -27.23
C ASN A 6 -28.58 -17.48 -26.52
N VAL A 7 -28.28 -16.21 -26.78
CA VAL A 7 -27.14 -15.50 -26.14
C VAL A 7 -27.60 -14.64 -24.97
N ARG A 8 -28.22 -15.16 -23.90
CA ARG A 8 -28.69 -14.24 -22.83
C ARG A 8 -28.57 -14.69 -21.38
N VAL A 9 -28.29 -15.95 -21.06
CA VAL A 9 -28.25 -16.41 -19.66
C VAL A 9 -26.82 -16.63 -19.14
N PRO A 10 -25.96 -17.45 -19.79
CA PRO A 10 -24.62 -17.70 -19.27
C PRO A 10 -23.73 -16.45 -19.35
N THR A 11 -23.87 -15.65 -20.41
CA THR A 11 -23.11 -14.41 -20.60
C THR A 11 -23.46 -13.36 -19.56
N LEU A 12 -24.75 -13.25 -19.20
CA LEU A 12 -25.21 -12.27 -18.21
C LEU A 12 -24.75 -12.65 -16.79
N LEU A 13 -24.73 -13.95 -16.49
CA LEU A 13 -24.20 -14.47 -15.22
C LEU A 13 -22.69 -14.24 -15.09
N CYS A 14 -21.92 -14.48 -16.16
CA CYS A 14 -20.48 -14.19 -16.17
C CYS A 14 -20.17 -12.71 -15.99
N VAL A 15 -20.96 -11.82 -16.62
CA VAL A 15 -20.81 -10.36 -16.44
C VAL A 15 -21.16 -9.93 -15.01
N LEU A 16 -22.20 -10.51 -14.41
CA LEU A 16 -22.58 -10.23 -13.02
C LEU A 16 -21.51 -10.71 -12.03
N ILE A 17 -20.96 -11.89 -12.24
CA ILE A 17 -19.88 -12.45 -11.39
C ILE A 17 -18.60 -11.62 -11.55
N ALA A 18 -18.24 -11.23 -12.77
CA ALA A 18 -17.07 -10.36 -13.02
C ALA A 18 -17.24 -8.98 -12.37
N ALA A 19 -18.45 -8.39 -12.42
CA ALA A 19 -18.75 -7.13 -11.75
C ALA A 19 -18.73 -7.25 -10.22
N LEU A 20 -19.15 -8.40 -9.67
CA LEU A 20 -19.12 -8.66 -8.23
C LEU A 20 -17.70 -8.92 -7.72
N LEU A 21 -16.84 -9.57 -8.53
CA LEU A 21 -15.42 -9.77 -8.24
C LEU A 21 -14.62 -8.46 -8.33
N ALA A 22 -14.95 -7.58 -9.29
CA ALA A 22 -14.33 -6.25 -9.41
C ALA A 22 -14.72 -5.29 -8.28
N ALA A 23 -15.79 -5.59 -7.54
CA ALA A 23 -16.26 -4.81 -6.39
C ALA A 23 -15.70 -5.32 -5.05
N LEU A 24 -14.83 -6.33 -5.05
CA LEU A 24 -14.10 -6.70 -3.84
C LEU A 24 -13.15 -5.54 -3.48
N PRO A 25 -13.16 -5.05 -2.24
CA PRO A 25 -12.17 -4.07 -1.81
C PRO A 25 -10.77 -4.70 -1.98
N THR A 26 -9.98 -4.15 -2.89
CA THR A 26 -8.55 -4.42 -2.95
C THR A 26 -7.94 -3.72 -1.74
N TRP A 27 -7.72 -4.47 -0.65
CA TRP A 27 -6.97 -3.98 0.50
C TRP A 27 -5.49 -3.87 0.13
N ALA A 28 -5.15 -2.90 -0.73
CA ALA A 28 -3.78 -2.45 -0.91
C ALA A 28 -3.52 -1.39 0.15
N ASN A 29 -3.30 -1.80 1.40
CA ASN A 29 -2.89 -0.89 2.47
C ASN A 29 -1.40 -0.55 2.31
N GLY A 30 -1.08 0.24 1.28
CA GLY A 30 0.25 0.79 1.01
C GLY A 30 0.41 2.18 1.60
N ASN A 31 0.12 2.39 2.89
CA ASN A 31 0.42 3.68 3.51
C ASN A 31 1.92 3.76 3.81
N GLY A 32 2.65 4.51 2.97
CA GLY A 32 4.04 4.82 3.24
C GLY A 32 4.21 5.79 4.42
N VAL A 33 5.43 5.85 4.94
CA VAL A 33 5.81 6.68 6.07
C VAL A 33 6.89 7.67 5.66
N THR A 34 6.87 8.86 6.24
CA THR A 34 7.93 9.86 6.06
C THR A 34 8.89 9.82 7.23
N VAL A 35 10.18 9.75 6.95
CA VAL A 35 11.28 9.68 7.90
C VAL A 35 12.15 10.92 7.72
N TYR A 36 12.28 11.72 8.78
CA TYR A 36 13.22 12.84 8.77
C TYR A 36 14.62 12.36 9.14
N LEU A 37 15.60 12.75 8.33
CA LEU A 37 16.99 12.33 8.45
C LEU A 37 17.85 13.48 8.99
N GLY A 38 18.77 13.13 9.88
CA GLY A 38 19.75 14.04 10.46
C GLY A 38 20.91 13.27 11.10
N PRO A 39 21.89 13.97 11.68
CA PRO A 39 22.81 13.36 12.62
C PRO A 39 22.02 12.79 13.80
N LEU A 40 22.11 11.48 13.99
CA LEU A 40 21.39 10.76 15.03
C LEU A 40 22.40 10.19 16.04
N PRO A 41 22.36 10.61 17.32
CA PRO A 41 23.30 10.15 18.33
C PRO A 41 23.36 8.62 18.41
N ASN A 42 24.58 8.07 18.52
CA ASN A 42 24.88 6.63 18.58
C ASN A 42 24.57 5.85 17.30
N VAL A 43 24.02 6.47 16.26
CA VAL A 43 23.81 5.85 14.94
C VAL A 43 24.78 6.46 13.93
N THR A 44 24.72 7.77 13.69
CA THR A 44 25.61 8.45 12.75
C THR A 44 26.95 8.79 13.40
N ASN A 45 28.01 8.76 12.62
CA ASN A 45 29.38 9.01 13.09
C ASN A 45 30.26 9.77 12.08
N TRP A 46 29.70 10.23 10.97
CA TRP A 46 30.44 10.88 9.90
C TRP A 46 29.61 11.98 9.23
N GLY A 47 30.28 12.94 8.60
CA GLY A 47 29.65 13.95 7.76
C GLY A 47 29.29 15.26 8.47
N PRO A 48 28.72 16.24 7.74
CA PRO A 48 28.39 17.55 8.29
C PRO A 48 27.21 17.50 9.28
N GLU A 49 27.33 18.17 10.43
CA GLU A 49 26.24 18.24 11.42
C GLU A 49 25.00 19.01 10.92
N SER A 50 25.17 19.85 9.90
CA SER A 50 24.09 20.59 9.28
C SER A 50 23.33 19.81 8.20
N ALA A 51 23.81 18.62 7.81
CA ALA A 51 23.19 17.81 6.78
C ALA A 51 21.82 17.30 7.25
N LYS A 52 20.84 17.30 6.34
CA LYS A 52 19.45 16.89 6.62
C LYS A 52 18.84 16.19 5.42
N GLY A 53 17.80 15.42 5.68
CA GLY A 53 17.01 14.82 4.61
C GLY A 53 15.61 14.42 5.03
N GLU A 54 14.87 13.93 4.06
CA GLU A 54 13.55 13.36 4.20
C GLU A 54 13.47 12.11 3.30
N ALA A 55 13.03 11.00 3.86
CA ALA A 55 12.78 9.77 3.13
C ALA A 55 11.32 9.36 3.27
N TYR A 56 10.58 9.28 2.16
CA TYR A 56 9.29 8.61 2.10
C TYR A 56 9.52 7.14 1.76
N VAL A 57 9.00 6.23 2.59
CA VAL A 57 9.18 4.78 2.44
C VAL A 57 7.81 4.12 2.41
N ASN A 58 7.50 3.46 1.31
CA ASN A 58 6.35 2.57 1.18
C ASN A 58 6.84 1.14 0.92
N ILE A 59 6.89 0.33 1.98
CA ILE A 59 7.44 -1.00 1.89
C ILE A 59 6.55 -1.93 1.06
N GLY A 60 5.22 -1.77 1.16
CA GLY A 60 4.27 -2.60 0.41
C GLY A 60 4.34 -2.40 -1.11
N GLU A 61 4.85 -1.24 -1.55
CA GLU A 61 5.02 -0.91 -2.97
C GLU A 61 6.50 -0.95 -3.42
N GLY A 62 7.44 -1.27 -2.52
CA GLY A 62 8.87 -1.17 -2.82
C GLY A 62 9.28 0.24 -3.27
N LEU A 63 8.59 1.28 -2.77
CA LEU A 63 8.79 2.68 -3.18
C LEU A 63 9.57 3.44 -2.11
N VAL A 64 10.64 4.09 -2.50
CA VAL A 64 11.40 5.02 -1.67
C VAL A 64 11.67 6.31 -2.43
N LYS A 65 11.38 7.45 -1.78
CA LYS A 65 11.77 8.79 -2.25
C LYS A 65 12.69 9.40 -1.22
N LEU A 66 13.83 9.92 -1.65
CA LEU A 66 14.84 10.50 -0.78
C LEU A 66 15.18 11.91 -1.27
N GLY A 67 15.09 12.89 -0.38
CA GLY A 67 15.67 14.22 -0.56
C GLY A 67 16.71 14.49 0.52
N VAL A 68 17.88 14.99 0.15
CA VAL A 68 18.94 15.39 1.09
C VAL A 68 19.53 16.74 0.73
N THR A 69 20.07 17.44 1.74
CA THR A 69 20.76 18.72 1.59
C THR A 69 21.91 18.84 2.58
N GLY A 70 22.90 19.67 2.26
CA GLY A 70 24.05 19.92 3.13
C GLY A 70 24.99 18.73 3.29
N MET A 71 24.88 17.73 2.43
CA MET A 71 25.77 16.57 2.37
C MET A 71 27.13 16.99 1.80
N LYS A 72 28.20 16.25 2.13
CA LYS A 72 29.51 16.48 1.53
C LYS A 72 29.58 15.85 0.11
N PRO A 73 29.94 16.56 -0.95
CA PRO A 73 30.23 15.92 -2.24
C PRO A 73 31.40 14.93 -2.12
N LEU A 74 31.27 13.77 -2.77
CA LEU A 74 32.22 12.65 -2.68
C LEU A 74 33.05 12.53 -3.96
N THR A 75 34.21 11.88 -3.88
CA THR A 75 35.07 11.60 -5.03
C THR A 75 35.64 10.20 -4.91
N GLY A 76 35.33 9.32 -5.87
CA GLY A 76 35.69 7.90 -5.81
C GLY A 76 34.86 7.09 -4.80
N GLU A 77 33.76 7.68 -4.30
CA GLU A 77 32.85 7.11 -3.31
C GLU A 77 31.44 7.60 -3.63
N ARG A 78 30.43 6.90 -3.12
CA ARG A 78 29.02 7.25 -3.31
C ARG A 78 28.25 7.12 -2.00
N TYR A 79 27.08 7.74 -1.94
CA TYR A 79 26.17 7.48 -0.83
C TYR A 79 25.34 6.24 -1.11
N GLN A 80 25.03 5.46 -0.07
CA GLN A 80 24.10 4.34 -0.14
C GLN A 80 23.03 4.45 0.93
N ALA A 81 21.77 4.24 0.52
CA ALA A 81 20.62 4.21 1.41
C ALA A 81 20.27 2.78 1.84
N TRP A 82 19.86 2.64 3.10
CA TRP A 82 19.56 1.36 3.73
C TRP A 82 18.31 1.43 4.60
N LEU A 83 17.59 0.31 4.70
CA LEU A 83 16.67 0.04 5.82
C LEU A 83 17.35 -0.87 6.84
N ALA A 84 17.26 -0.54 8.12
CA ALA A 84 17.94 -1.28 9.18
C ALA A 84 16.98 -1.70 10.31
N THR A 85 17.27 -2.85 10.92
CA THR A 85 16.54 -3.38 12.09
C THR A 85 16.86 -2.60 13.37
N PRO A 86 16.09 -2.75 14.49
CA PRO A 86 16.26 -1.97 15.73
C PRO A 86 17.66 -1.92 16.34
N ASN A 87 18.50 -2.93 16.07
CA ASN A 87 19.87 -3.00 16.61
C ASN A 87 20.95 -2.75 15.54
N LEU A 88 20.56 -2.30 14.34
CA LEU A 88 21.45 -2.17 13.18
C LEU A 88 22.17 -3.47 12.80
N ALA A 89 21.66 -4.61 13.26
CA ALA A 89 22.27 -5.93 13.04
C ALA A 89 22.11 -6.40 11.60
N GLU A 90 21.06 -5.93 10.94
CA GLU A 90 20.77 -6.19 9.54
C GLU A 90 20.43 -4.87 8.86
N MET A 91 21.07 -4.62 7.71
CA MET A 91 20.88 -3.46 6.87
C MET A 91 20.63 -3.93 5.44
N VAL A 92 19.43 -3.66 4.93
CA VAL A 92 19.00 -4.02 3.57
C VAL A 92 19.33 -2.85 2.64
N PRO A 93 20.15 -3.07 1.59
CA PRO A 93 20.51 -2.04 0.64
C PRO A 93 19.30 -1.61 -0.18
N LEU A 94 19.17 -0.32 -0.43
CA LEU A 94 18.10 0.23 -1.27
C LEU A 94 18.65 0.68 -2.62
N PHE A 95 19.52 1.69 -2.60
CA PHE A 95 20.12 2.26 -3.80
C PHE A 95 21.30 3.15 -3.43
N THR A 96 22.19 3.35 -4.40
CA THR A 96 23.27 4.33 -4.34
C THR A 96 22.87 5.64 -5.03
N PHE A 97 23.50 6.74 -4.63
CA PHE A 97 23.29 8.05 -5.22
C PHE A 97 24.48 8.98 -5.00
N ASP A 98 24.55 10.04 -5.81
CA ASP A 98 25.50 11.14 -5.64
C ASP A 98 24.75 12.41 -5.24
N VAL A 99 25.47 13.34 -4.61
CA VAL A 99 24.99 14.69 -4.37
C VAL A 99 25.66 15.66 -5.32
N ASP A 100 24.95 16.72 -5.70
CA ASP A 100 25.52 17.79 -6.51
C ASP A 100 26.57 18.61 -5.73
N ASP A 101 27.19 19.58 -6.41
CA ASP A 101 28.21 20.46 -5.82
C ASP A 101 27.69 21.30 -4.64
N THR A 102 26.36 21.44 -4.49
CA THR A 102 25.73 22.13 -3.35
C THR A 102 25.44 21.18 -2.18
N GLY A 103 25.71 19.88 -2.34
CA GLY A 103 25.44 18.86 -1.34
C GLY A 103 23.97 18.42 -1.31
N ALA A 104 23.24 18.57 -2.42
CA ALA A 104 21.83 18.20 -2.53
C ALA A 104 21.62 17.01 -3.49
N ALA A 105 20.58 16.23 -3.22
CA ALA A 105 20.10 15.19 -4.13
C ALA A 105 18.61 14.91 -3.92
N TYR A 106 17.95 14.49 -4.99
CA TYR A 106 16.63 13.87 -4.94
C TYR A 106 16.63 12.58 -5.75
N VAL A 107 16.15 11.50 -5.15
CA VAL A 107 16.10 10.17 -5.78
C VAL A 107 14.75 9.52 -5.50
N GLU A 108 14.17 8.92 -6.53
CA GLU A 108 12.96 8.11 -6.42
C GLU A 108 13.24 6.72 -7.01
N LYS A 109 12.87 5.67 -6.26
CA LYS A 109 13.03 4.28 -6.64
C LYS A 109 11.74 3.51 -6.36
N THR A 110 11.32 2.71 -7.32
CA THR A 110 10.18 1.78 -7.24
C THR A 110 10.69 0.35 -7.40
N ASP A 111 9.81 -0.61 -7.15
CA ASP A 111 10.06 -2.04 -7.41
C ASP A 111 11.30 -2.57 -6.65
N LEU A 112 11.61 -1.98 -5.49
CA LEU A 112 12.64 -2.48 -4.59
C LEU A 112 12.21 -3.81 -3.99
N ASP A 113 13.09 -4.81 -4.04
CA ASP A 113 12.89 -6.10 -3.40
C ASP A 113 13.17 -5.99 -1.90
N LEU A 114 12.15 -5.56 -1.15
CA LEU A 114 12.25 -5.36 0.29
C LEU A 114 11.86 -6.63 1.04
N THR A 115 12.79 -7.12 1.86
CA THR A 115 12.54 -8.30 2.70
C THR A 115 11.54 -7.99 3.81
N VAL A 116 10.76 -8.99 4.22
CA VAL A 116 9.83 -8.86 5.34
C VAL A 116 10.62 -8.85 6.65
N ALA A 117 10.76 -7.67 7.25
CA ALA A 117 11.42 -7.48 8.53
C ALA A 117 10.77 -6.35 9.35
N GLU A 118 11.14 -6.26 10.63
CA GLU A 118 10.85 -5.08 11.44
C GLU A 118 11.98 -4.07 11.26
N TYR A 119 11.72 -3.05 10.42
CA TYR A 119 12.66 -1.96 10.20
C TYR A 119 12.44 -0.85 11.22
N ARG A 120 13.54 -0.27 11.68
CA ARG A 120 13.55 0.81 12.66
C ARG A 120 14.30 2.04 12.19
N TYR A 121 15.27 1.89 11.30
CA TYR A 121 16.06 3.02 10.82
C TYR A 121 16.13 3.06 9.31
N PHE A 122 16.15 4.29 8.80
CA PHE A 122 16.67 4.60 7.48
C PHE A 122 18.08 5.15 7.69
N VAL A 123 19.09 4.60 7.02
CA VAL A 123 20.50 4.96 7.21
C VAL A 123 21.12 5.30 5.86
N ILE A 124 21.99 6.31 5.84
CA ILE A 124 22.82 6.66 4.69
C ILE A 124 24.29 6.48 5.07
N THR A 125 25.02 5.70 4.29
CA THR A 125 26.47 5.46 4.44
C THR A 125 27.25 6.07 3.27
N VAL A 126 28.58 6.15 3.43
CA VAL A 126 29.53 6.45 2.34
C VAL A 126 30.18 5.14 1.92
N GLU A 127 29.93 4.71 0.70
CA GLU A 127 30.47 3.47 0.14
C GLU A 127 31.58 3.75 -0.88
N PRO A 128 32.64 2.91 -0.94
CA PRO A 128 33.64 2.98 -2.01
C PRO A 128 33.01 2.71 -3.38
N ASP A 129 33.60 3.28 -4.45
CA ASP A 129 33.22 2.96 -5.82
C ASP A 129 34.48 2.73 -6.69
N PRO A 130 34.75 1.49 -7.16
CA PRO A 130 33.91 0.30 -7.05
C PRO A 130 33.86 -0.28 -5.64
N ASP A 131 32.70 -0.83 -5.28
CA ASP A 131 32.45 -1.42 -3.96
C ASP A 131 32.94 -2.89 -3.91
N PRO A 132 33.95 -3.22 -3.08
CA PRO A 132 34.43 -4.59 -2.93
C PRO A 132 33.65 -5.41 -1.89
N ASP A 133 32.80 -4.82 -1.06
CA ASP A 133 32.11 -5.48 0.04
C ASP A 133 30.63 -5.05 0.11
N PRO A 134 29.66 -5.95 -0.07
CA PRO A 134 28.24 -5.58 -0.03
C PRO A 134 27.74 -5.15 1.36
N ALA A 135 28.54 -5.27 2.41
CA ALA A 135 28.20 -4.79 3.75
C ALA A 135 28.29 -3.25 3.84
N PRO A 136 27.45 -2.60 4.66
CA PRO A 136 27.50 -1.15 4.82
C PRO A 136 28.84 -0.67 5.41
N ASP A 137 29.44 0.35 4.81
CA ASP A 137 30.61 1.04 5.34
C ASP A 137 30.33 1.60 6.75
N ALA A 138 31.37 1.66 7.57
CA ALA A 138 31.29 2.14 8.94
C ALA A 138 30.92 3.64 9.05
N ARG A 139 31.08 4.42 7.99
CA ARG A 139 30.78 5.86 7.92
C ARG A 139 29.31 6.09 7.64
N ARG A 140 28.54 6.30 8.70
CA ARG A 140 27.10 6.57 8.67
C ARG A 140 26.88 8.08 8.72
N ALA A 141 26.43 8.64 7.60
CA ALA A 141 26.31 10.08 7.36
C ALA A 141 25.02 10.67 7.94
N LEU A 142 23.88 10.03 7.65
CA LEU A 142 22.56 10.45 8.11
C LEU A 142 21.74 9.24 8.54
N ALA A 143 20.85 9.44 9.51
CA ALA A 143 19.86 8.44 9.84
C ALA A 143 18.56 9.07 10.31
N GLY A 144 17.48 8.29 10.26
CA GLY A 144 16.19 8.63 10.84
C GLY A 144 15.48 7.40 11.34
N VAL A 145 14.50 7.59 12.23
CA VAL A 145 13.77 6.50 12.89
C VAL A 145 12.43 6.31 12.19
N LEU A 146 12.17 5.10 11.70
CA LEU A 146 10.85 4.73 11.22
C LEU A 146 9.89 4.61 12.42
N PRO A 147 8.66 5.14 12.33
CA PRO A 147 7.60 4.73 13.24
C PRO A 147 7.43 3.20 13.12
N ASN A 148 7.10 2.48 14.19
CA ASN A 148 7.11 1.00 14.21
C ASN A 148 6.33 0.39 13.02
N THR A 149 7.03 0.08 11.94
CA THR A 149 6.47 -0.52 10.72
C THR A 149 6.97 -1.95 10.67
N GLN A 150 6.16 -2.89 11.16
CA GLN A 150 6.34 -4.28 10.78
C GLN A 150 5.88 -4.44 9.34
N VAL A 151 6.77 -4.95 8.48
CA VAL A 151 6.34 -5.50 7.19
C VAL A 151 5.63 -6.80 7.52
N VAL A 152 4.33 -6.88 7.22
CA VAL A 152 3.55 -8.08 7.41
C VAL A 152 3.41 -8.75 6.04
N ALA A 153 3.82 -10.01 5.93
CA ALA A 153 3.69 -10.76 4.68
C ALA A 153 2.22 -10.76 4.19
N PRO A 154 1.97 -10.67 2.87
CA PRO A 154 0.62 -10.73 2.32
C PRO A 154 -0.13 -11.97 2.83
N GLY A 155 -1.17 -11.76 3.64
CA GLY A 155 -2.02 -12.83 4.19
C GLY A 155 -1.89 -13.11 5.69
N SER A 156 -1.07 -12.38 6.45
CA SER A 156 -1.06 -12.54 7.92
C SER A 156 -2.12 -11.62 8.58
N PRO A 157 -2.88 -12.11 9.58
CA PRO A 157 -3.87 -11.29 10.27
C PRO A 157 -3.18 -10.12 10.99
N SER A 158 -3.54 -8.89 10.61
CA SER A 158 -3.04 -7.68 11.26
C SER A 158 -3.63 -7.54 12.66
N GLY A 159 -2.76 -7.46 13.67
CA GLY A 159 -3.10 -6.92 14.98
C GLY A 159 -2.34 -7.55 16.13
N PRO A 160 -1.80 -6.77 17.09
CA PRO A 160 -1.36 -7.33 18.36
C PRO A 160 -2.57 -7.95 19.08
N THR A 161 -2.39 -9.16 19.59
CA THR A 161 -3.36 -9.79 20.49
C THR A 161 -3.57 -8.85 21.68
N PRO A 162 -4.81 -8.49 22.06
CA PRO A 162 -5.04 -7.61 23.20
C PRO A 162 -4.42 -8.21 24.47
N ILE A 163 -3.48 -7.50 25.09
CA ILE A 163 -2.99 -7.84 26.43
C ILE A 163 -4.13 -7.53 27.41
N PRO A 164 -4.61 -8.50 28.21
CA PRO A 164 -5.67 -8.25 29.19
C PRO A 164 -5.24 -7.14 30.17
N GLY A 165 -5.93 -6.00 30.15
CA GLY A 165 -5.71 -4.90 31.09
C GLY A 165 -4.97 -3.67 30.54
N ALA A 166 -4.48 -3.68 29.31
CA ALA A 166 -3.98 -2.47 28.66
C ALA A 166 -5.13 -1.80 27.87
N THR A 167 -5.66 -0.69 28.35
CA THR A 167 -6.50 0.18 27.51
C THR A 167 -5.57 0.91 26.54
N PRO A 168 -5.64 0.66 25.22
CA PRO A 168 -4.89 1.46 24.26
C PRO A 168 -5.30 2.93 24.44
N PRO A 169 -4.38 3.90 24.32
CA PRO A 169 -4.79 5.30 24.22
C PRO A 169 -5.79 5.43 23.07
N ALA A 170 -6.85 6.23 23.29
CA ALA A 170 -7.78 6.60 22.21
C ALA A 170 -6.95 7.10 21.03
N SER A 171 -7.24 6.57 19.84
CA SER A 171 -6.54 6.85 18.60
C SER A 171 -6.13 8.32 18.48
N LEU A 172 -4.85 8.56 18.16
CA LEU A 172 -4.39 9.86 17.71
C LEU A 172 -5.20 10.26 16.46
N PRO A 173 -5.49 11.57 16.26
CA PRO A 173 -6.27 12.00 15.10
C PRO A 173 -5.61 11.58 13.79
N GLU A 174 -6.33 10.78 13.02
CA GLU A 174 -6.10 10.50 11.61
C GLU A 174 -5.91 11.82 10.84
N THR A 175 -4.66 12.25 10.63
CA THR A 175 -4.37 13.47 9.84
C THR A 175 -4.32 13.17 8.34
N GLY A 176 -4.87 12.02 7.92
CA GLY A 176 -4.90 11.56 6.53
C GLY A 176 -6.24 10.98 6.10
N ALA A 177 -7.34 11.30 6.79
CA ALA A 177 -8.66 10.93 6.31
C ALA A 177 -8.81 11.38 4.85
N PRO A 178 -9.18 10.50 3.92
CA PRO A 178 -9.38 10.90 2.54
C PRO A 178 -10.41 12.03 2.53
N ILE A 179 -10.14 13.08 1.75
CA ILE A 179 -11.08 14.16 1.41
C ILE A 179 -12.38 13.67 0.72
N ALA A 180 -12.69 12.37 0.78
CA ALA A 180 -13.93 11.76 0.32
C ALA A 180 -15.04 11.73 1.39
N ASP A 181 -14.74 11.96 2.67
CA ASP A 181 -15.74 11.78 3.75
C ASP A 181 -16.63 13.01 4.01
N ARG A 182 -16.54 14.04 3.15
CA ARG A 182 -17.43 15.22 3.20
C ARG A 182 -18.52 15.26 2.13
N TYR A 183 -18.69 14.20 1.35
CA TYR A 183 -19.72 14.16 0.29
C TYR A 183 -20.89 13.19 0.52
N VAL A 184 -21.05 12.63 1.73
CA VAL A 184 -22.16 11.69 2.04
C VAL A 184 -23.32 12.34 2.81
N GLN A 185 -23.33 13.67 3.00
CA GLN A 185 -24.51 14.42 3.47
C GLN A 185 -25.21 15.19 2.35
N GLY A 186 -25.60 14.48 1.29
CA GLY A 186 -26.46 15.07 0.25
C GLY A 186 -26.65 14.18 -0.96
N GLY A 187 -27.46 13.13 -0.86
CA GLY A 187 -27.74 12.27 -2.02
C GLY A 187 -28.58 11.03 -1.76
N SER A 188 -29.52 11.06 -0.81
CA SER A 188 -30.54 10.03 -0.67
C SER A 188 -31.52 10.13 -1.85
N ALA A 189 -31.40 9.27 -2.88
CA ALA A 189 -32.55 8.92 -3.75
C ALA A 189 -32.31 7.85 -4.84
N LEU A 190 -31.08 7.52 -5.27
CA LEU A 190 -30.92 6.69 -6.49
C LEU A 190 -30.53 5.21 -6.28
N GLY A 191 -30.21 4.79 -5.06
CA GLY A 191 -29.87 3.39 -4.76
C GLY A 191 -31.06 2.43 -4.64
N ALA A 192 -32.28 2.94 -4.48
CA ALA A 192 -33.47 2.10 -4.26
C ALA A 192 -34.10 1.54 -5.54
N LEU A 193 -33.70 2.00 -6.73
CA LEU A 193 -34.34 1.61 -7.99
C LEU A 193 -33.81 0.29 -8.60
N ILE A 194 -32.63 -0.18 -8.20
CA ILE A 194 -32.04 -1.39 -8.79
C ILE A 194 -32.52 -2.68 -8.10
N VAL A 195 -32.87 -2.61 -6.81
CA VAL A 195 -33.39 -3.80 -6.08
C VAL A 195 -34.86 -4.08 -6.41
N ALA A 196 -35.67 -3.05 -6.70
CA ALA A 196 -37.09 -3.24 -7.04
C ALA A 196 -37.30 -3.93 -8.40
N GLY A 197 -36.46 -3.64 -9.41
CA GLY A 197 -36.58 -4.22 -10.76
C GLY A 197 -36.30 -5.73 -10.82
N ALA A 198 -35.37 -6.22 -9.98
CA ALA A 198 -35.02 -7.64 -9.92
C ALA A 198 -36.14 -8.49 -9.28
N VAL A 199 -36.82 -7.97 -8.27
CA VAL A 199 -37.91 -8.69 -7.58
C VAL A 199 -39.17 -8.79 -8.44
N ILE A 200 -39.53 -7.71 -9.18
CA ILE A 200 -40.70 -7.71 -10.09
C ILE A 200 -40.50 -8.68 -11.26
N SER A 201 -39.28 -8.79 -11.78
CA SER A 201 -38.96 -9.69 -12.89
C SER A 201 -39.05 -11.17 -12.49
N ILE A 202 -38.64 -11.49 -11.26
CA ILE A 202 -38.76 -12.84 -10.69
C ILE A 202 -40.23 -13.18 -10.40
N TRP A 203 -41.02 -12.22 -9.91
CA TRP A 203 -42.45 -12.44 -9.64
C TRP A 203 -43.26 -12.68 -10.92
N LEU A 204 -43.01 -11.92 -12.00
CA LEU A 204 -43.66 -12.11 -13.31
C LEU A 204 -43.28 -13.43 -13.99
N MET A 205 -42.02 -13.88 -13.88
CA MET A 205 -41.58 -15.19 -14.39
C MET A 205 -42.25 -16.37 -13.67
N LEU A 206 -42.46 -16.25 -12.35
CA LEU A 206 -43.09 -17.33 -11.58
C LEU A 206 -44.61 -17.38 -11.81
N PHE A 207 -45.26 -16.24 -12.04
CA PHE A 207 -46.71 -16.18 -12.30
C PHE A 207 -47.07 -16.77 -13.68
N HIS A 208 -46.34 -16.43 -14.74
CA HIS A 208 -46.57 -17.00 -16.08
C HIS A 208 -46.22 -18.48 -16.20
N ARG A 209 -45.35 -19.01 -15.33
CA ARG A 209 -45.02 -20.44 -15.29
C ARG A 209 -46.12 -21.27 -14.62
N ARG A 210 -46.96 -20.65 -13.78
CA ARG A 210 -48.08 -21.31 -13.09
C ARG A 210 -49.32 -21.43 -13.98
N GLU A 211 -49.62 -20.43 -14.82
CA GLU A 211 -50.75 -20.49 -15.77
C GLU A 211 -50.57 -21.60 -16.82
N ARG A 212 -49.34 -21.83 -17.30
CA ARG A 212 -49.06 -22.90 -18.27
C ARG A 212 -49.16 -24.32 -17.70
N ARG A 213 -49.25 -24.47 -16.38
CA ARG A 213 -49.44 -25.78 -15.72
C ARG A 213 -50.91 -26.03 -15.34
N GLY A 214 -51.76 -25.00 -15.34
CA GLY A 214 -53.20 -25.13 -15.05
C GLY A 214 -54.03 -25.58 -16.26
N ASN A 215 -53.61 -25.26 -17.49
CA ASN A 215 -54.44 -25.47 -18.68
C ASN A 215 -54.21 -26.80 -19.42
N GLY A 216 -53.62 -27.80 -18.74
CA GLY A 216 -53.24 -29.09 -19.32
C GLY A 216 -53.98 -30.32 -18.76
N LYS A 217 -55.05 -30.13 -17.99
CA LYS A 217 -55.85 -31.24 -17.42
C LYS A 217 -57.35 -30.97 -17.44
N GLU A 218 -57.95 -30.94 -18.62
CA GLU A 218 -59.31 -31.43 -18.91
C GLU A 218 -59.22 -31.98 -20.34
N GLY A 219 -59.19 -33.30 -20.57
CA GLY A 219 -60.39 -34.15 -20.68
C GLY A 219 -61.01 -33.93 -22.08
N GLY A 220 -60.86 -34.80 -23.08
CA GLY A 220 -61.12 -36.23 -23.00
C GLY A 220 -62.62 -36.49 -23.13
N ALA A 221 -63.13 -36.44 -24.37
CA ALA A 221 -64.28 -37.20 -24.88
C ALA A 221 -64.16 -37.26 -26.40
#